data_AF-A0A3B9J970-F1
#
_entry.id   AF-A0A3B9J970-F1
#
_cell.length_a   1.000
_cell.length_b   1.000
_cell.length_c   1.000
_cell.angle_alpha   90.00
_cell.angle_beta   90.00
_cell.angle_gamma   90.00
#
_symmetry.space_group_name_H-M   'P 1'
#
loop_
_entity.id
_entity.type
_entity.pdbx_description
1 polymer ?
#
loop_
_entity_poly.entity_id
_entity_poly.type
_entity_poly.pdbx_seq_one_letter_code
_entity_poly.pdbx_strand_id
1 'polypeptide(L)'
;MFTLHFFGGFNAAYSGKPLTGFATDKVRALLVYLALENDRPHRRESLASLFWPEQPEERARQSLRQALSNLRQALAEQIPAPFLNVTNTDVQMSAQAEVWTDVQAFRALLCESREHAHT
;
A
#
# COMPACT_ATOMS: atom_id res chain seq x y z
N MET A 1 2.61 -7.89 -12.12
CA MET A 1 1.37 -7.54 -11.39
C MET A 1 1.59 -7.72 -9.89
N PHE A 2 1.16 -6.76 -9.06
CA PHE A 2 1.12 -6.92 -7.61
C PHE A 2 -0.10 -7.74 -7.19
N THR A 3 0.10 -8.69 -6.28
CA THR A 3 -0.98 -9.40 -5.60
C THR A 3 -0.82 -9.24 -4.11
N LEU A 4 -1.83 -8.63 -3.47
CA LEU A 4 -1.85 -8.41 -2.03
C LEU A 4 -3.04 -9.16 -1.42
N HIS A 5 -2.74 -9.98 -0.43
CA HIS A 5 -3.73 -10.67 0.38
C HIS A 5 -3.70 -10.08 1.80
N PHE A 6 -4.87 -9.74 2.30
CA PHE A 6 -5.09 -9.16 3.62
C PHE A 6 -5.93 -10.09 4.52
N PHE A 7 -6.71 -11.00 3.94
CA PHE A 7 -7.51 -11.97 4.69
C PHE A 7 -6.65 -13.15 5.17
N GLY A 8 -6.63 -13.39 6.50
CA GLY A 8 -5.87 -14.46 7.13
C GLY A 8 -4.41 -14.14 7.43
N GLY A 9 -3.85 -13.08 6.82
CA GLY A 9 -2.50 -12.57 7.06
C GLY A 9 -2.02 -11.72 5.89
N PHE A 10 -1.06 -10.82 6.15
CA PHE A 10 -0.47 -10.01 5.09
C PHE A 10 0.46 -10.85 4.22
N ASN A 11 0.14 -10.97 2.93
CA ASN A 11 1.00 -11.56 1.92
C ASN A 11 1.06 -10.64 0.70
N ALA A 12 2.27 -10.32 0.25
CA ALA A 12 2.49 -9.51 -0.93
C ALA A 12 3.36 -10.27 -1.91
N ALA A 13 3.01 -10.24 -3.19
CA ALA A 13 3.81 -10.82 -4.26
C ALA A 13 3.81 -9.90 -5.49
N TYR A 14 4.87 -10.00 -6.28
CA TYR A 14 4.98 -9.37 -7.59
C TYR A 14 5.23 -10.43 -8.65
N SER A 15 4.33 -10.52 -9.62
CA SER A 15 4.36 -11.51 -10.71
C SER A 15 4.57 -12.93 -10.18
N GLY A 16 3.83 -13.29 -9.12
CA GLY A 16 3.85 -14.60 -8.48
C GLY A 16 5.01 -14.83 -7.50
N LYS A 17 5.98 -13.92 -7.40
CA LYS A 17 7.10 -14.04 -6.46
C LYS A 17 6.81 -13.29 -5.15
N PRO A 18 6.93 -13.92 -3.97
CA PRO A 18 6.74 -13.24 -2.69
C PRO A 18 7.66 -12.03 -2.54
N LEU A 19 7.08 -10.92 -2.09
CA LEU A 19 7.81 -9.72 -1.72
C LEU A 19 8.26 -9.84 -0.26
N THR A 20 9.57 -9.72 -0.05
CA THR A 20 10.21 -9.85 1.27
C THR A 20 11.00 -8.58 1.62
N GLY A 21 11.70 -8.56 2.76
CA GLY A 21 12.59 -7.44 3.11
C GLY A 21 11.90 -6.19 3.67
N PHE A 22 10.61 -6.25 4.00
CA PHE A 22 9.94 -5.15 4.70
C PHE A 22 10.48 -5.00 6.12
N ALA A 23 11.16 -3.88 6.40
CA ALA A 23 11.89 -3.67 7.64
C ALA A 23 11.02 -3.64 8.90
N THR A 24 9.75 -3.20 8.80
CA THR A 24 8.83 -3.10 9.94
C THR A 24 7.38 -3.34 9.50
N ASP A 25 6.50 -3.66 10.46
CA ASP A 25 5.06 -3.76 10.18
C ASP A 25 4.45 -2.42 9.74
N LYS A 26 5.03 -1.28 10.14
CA LYS A 26 4.63 0.03 9.61
C LYS A 26 4.95 0.20 8.13
N VAL A 27 6.07 -0.37 7.66
CA VAL A 27 6.40 -0.39 6.22
C VAL A 27 5.40 -1.25 5.45
N ARG A 28 5.03 -2.43 6.00
CA ARG A 28 4.01 -3.30 5.40
C ARG A 28 2.65 -2.60 5.36
N ALA A 29 2.23 -2.01 6.47
CA ALA A 29 0.97 -1.29 6.58
C ALA A 29 0.91 -0.06 5.66
N LEU A 30 2.04 0.62 5.43
CA LEU A 30 2.13 1.70 4.45
C LEU A 30 1.90 1.20 3.02
N LEU A 31 2.50 0.06 2.65
CA LEU A 31 2.24 -0.57 1.35
C LEU A 31 0.76 -0.95 1.19
N VAL A 32 0.19 -1.60 2.21
CA VAL A 32 -1.24 -1.97 2.25
C VAL A 32 -2.13 -0.76 2.00
N TYR A 33 -1.90 0.31 2.75
CA TYR A 33 -2.72 1.52 2.67
C TYR A 33 -2.64 2.17 1.28
N LEU A 34 -1.42 2.33 0.74
CA LEU A 34 -1.24 2.94 -0.58
C LEU A 34 -1.82 2.09 -1.71
N ALA A 35 -1.85 0.77 -1.54
CA ALA A 35 -2.45 -0.14 -2.51
C ALA A 35 -3.98 -0.11 -2.48
N LEU A 36 -4.57 -0.05 -1.28
CA LEU A 36 -6.03 0.02 -1.11
C LEU A 36 -6.61 1.38 -1.53
N GLU A 37 -5.88 2.46 -1.25
CA GLU A 37 -6.27 3.83 -1.55
C GLU A 37 -5.50 4.39 -2.77
N ASN A 38 -5.30 3.56 -3.80
CA ASN A 38 -4.51 3.95 -4.99
C ASN A 38 -5.24 4.92 -5.95
N ASP A 39 -6.51 5.19 -5.71
CA ASP A 39 -7.34 6.09 -6.53
C ASP A 39 -6.95 7.57 -6.42
N ARG A 40 -6.16 7.95 -5.41
CA ARG A 40 -5.75 9.33 -5.16
C ARG A 40 -4.35 9.47 -4.55
N PRO A 41 -3.66 10.60 -4.75
CA PRO A 41 -2.47 10.95 -3.98
C PRO A 41 -2.78 11.19 -2.51
N HIS A 42 -1.87 10.77 -1.62
CA HIS A 42 -1.96 10.97 -0.18
C HIS A 42 -0.92 11.95 0.33
N ARG A 43 -1.37 12.95 1.08
CA ARG A 43 -0.49 13.92 1.75
C ARG A 43 0.44 13.21 2.73
N ARG A 44 1.72 13.55 2.66
CA ARG A 44 2.75 13.02 3.57
C ARG A 44 2.43 13.34 5.03
N GLU A 45 1.89 14.52 5.31
CA GLU A 45 1.51 14.91 6.67
C GLU A 45 0.38 14.03 7.21
N SER A 46 -0.66 13.79 6.39
CA SER A 46 -1.77 12.89 6.76
C SER A 46 -1.29 11.46 6.99
N LEU A 47 -0.40 10.94 6.13
CA LEU A 47 0.20 9.62 6.33
C LEU A 47 1.04 9.56 7.62
N ALA A 48 1.81 10.60 7.91
CA ALA A 48 2.62 10.66 9.13
C ALA A 48 1.73 10.59 10.38
N SER A 49 0.66 11.38 10.44
CA SER A 49 -0.28 11.39 11.57
C SER A 49 -1.08 10.08 11.67
N LEU A 50 -1.44 9.46 10.54
CA LEU A 50 -2.16 8.19 10.52
C LEU A 50 -1.30 7.05 11.08
N PHE A 51 -0.04 6.97 10.67
CA PHE A 51 0.84 5.85 11.03
C PHE A 51 1.57 6.07 12.36
N TRP A 52 1.81 7.30 12.79
CA TRP A 52 2.50 7.63 14.04
C TRP A 52 1.75 8.68 14.85
N PRO A 53 0.50 8.41 15.28
CA PRO A 53 -0.33 9.40 15.98
C PRO A 53 0.24 9.83 17.34
N GLU A 54 1.02 8.96 17.98
CA GLU A 54 1.63 9.20 19.29
C GLU A 54 2.92 10.03 19.23
N GLN A 55 3.42 10.35 18.03
CA GLN A 55 4.67 11.10 17.87
C GLN A 55 4.42 12.58 17.59
N PRO A 56 5.28 13.49 18.09
CA PRO A 56 5.30 14.86 17.61
C PRO A 56 5.45 14.92 16.09
N GLU A 57 4.83 15.91 15.45
CA GLU A 57 4.70 16.01 14.01
C GLU A 57 6.03 15.88 13.26
N GLU A 58 7.10 16.56 13.72
CA GLU A 58 8.43 16.47 13.11
C GLU A 58 8.98 15.04 13.13
N ARG A 59 8.78 14.31 14.25
CA ARG A 59 9.21 12.92 14.39
C ARG A 59 8.36 11.99 13.53
N ALA A 60 7.05 12.19 13.48
CA ALA A 60 6.16 11.42 12.61
C ALA A 60 6.55 11.58 11.12
N ARG A 61 6.84 12.80 10.67
CA ARG A 61 7.32 13.09 9.31
C ARG A 61 8.68 12.44 9.02
N GLN A 62 9.60 12.42 10.00
CA GLN A 62 10.87 11.71 9.87
C GLN A 62 10.65 10.18 9.76
N SER A 63 9.81 9.61 10.61
CA SER A 63 9.44 8.19 10.57
C SER A 63 8.82 7.81 9.23
N LEU A 64 7.94 8.65 8.67
CA LEU A 64 7.38 8.44 7.33
C LEU A 64 8.45 8.47 6.24
N ARG A 65 9.37 9.44 6.28
CA ARG A 65 10.49 9.49 5.32
C ARG A 65 11.31 8.20 5.34
N GLN A 66 11.63 7.69 6.53
CA GLN A 66 12.37 6.45 6.67
C GLN A 66 11.56 5.25 6.16
N ALA A 67 10.27 5.17 6.50
CA ALA A 67 9.39 4.09 6.05
C ALA A 67 9.26 4.06 4.52
N LEU A 68 9.11 5.22 3.88
CA LEU A 68 9.07 5.33 2.41
C LEU A 68 10.41 4.94 1.77
N SER A 69 11.53 5.31 2.39
CA SER A 69 12.86 4.90 1.93
C SER A 69 13.03 3.39 2.00
N ASN A 70 12.68 2.78 3.14
CA ASN A 70 12.75 1.33 3.34
C ASN A 70 11.82 0.59 2.38
N LEU A 71 10.61 1.12 2.14
CA LEU A 71 9.65 0.55 1.19
C LEU A 71 10.21 0.58 -0.24
N ARG A 72 10.80 1.72 -0.63
CA ARG A 72 11.50 1.91 -1.91
C ARG A 72 12.61 0.92 -2.12
N GLN A 73 13.47 0.77 -1.12
CA GLN A 73 14.58 -0.17 -1.20
C GLN A 73 14.11 -1.61 -1.30
N ALA A 74 13.19 -2.04 -0.43
CA ALA A 74 12.68 -3.41 -0.42
C ALA A 74 12.11 -3.80 -1.80
N LEU A 75 11.42 -2.89 -2.47
CA LEU A 75 10.77 -3.19 -3.73
C LEU A 75 11.68 -2.96 -4.96
N ALA A 76 12.65 -2.07 -4.89
CA ALA A 76 13.61 -1.83 -5.99
C ALA A 76 14.45 -3.08 -6.33
N GLU A 77 14.75 -3.91 -5.33
CA GLU A 77 15.49 -5.17 -5.52
C GLU A 77 14.63 -6.30 -6.12
N GLN A 78 13.31 -6.15 -6.07
CA GLN A 78 12.35 -7.21 -6.40
C GLN A 78 11.48 -6.88 -7.61
N ILE A 79 11.45 -5.61 -8.05
CA ILE A 79 10.48 -5.09 -9.03
C ILE A 79 11.17 -4.11 -10.01
N PRO A 80 10.99 -4.28 -11.33
CA PRO A 80 11.72 -3.52 -12.36
C PRO A 80 11.17 -2.12 -12.70
N ALA A 81 10.14 -1.61 -12.01
CA ALA A 81 9.44 -0.37 -12.39
C ALA A 81 9.13 0.51 -11.18
N PRO A 82 8.96 1.85 -11.36
CA PRO A 82 8.56 2.72 -10.27
C PRO A 82 7.13 2.37 -9.84
N PHE A 83 7.03 1.83 -8.63
CA PHE A 83 5.77 1.40 -8.03
C PHE A 83 5.17 2.47 -7.10
N LEU A 84 5.93 3.50 -6.75
CA LEU A 84 5.46 4.68 -5.99
C LEU A 84 5.82 5.98 -6.70
N ASN A 85 4.82 6.83 -6.85
CA ASN A 85 4.99 8.25 -7.14
C ASN A 85 5.12 9.00 -5.81
N VAL A 86 6.28 9.61 -5.57
CA VAL A 86 6.52 10.39 -4.35
C VAL A 86 6.99 11.77 -4.75
N THR A 87 6.25 12.77 -4.29
CA THR A 87 6.62 14.18 -4.40
C THR A 87 7.04 14.71 -3.02
N ASN A 88 7.34 16.01 -2.96
CA ASN A 88 7.62 16.68 -1.69
C ASN A 88 6.39 16.73 -0.77
N THR A 89 5.17 16.62 -1.32
CA THR A 89 3.91 16.78 -0.58
C THR A 89 3.09 15.52 -0.50
N ASP A 90 3.19 14.65 -1.51
CA ASP A 90 2.26 13.55 -1.71
C ASP A 90 2.97 12.23 -2.02
N VAL A 91 2.26 11.14 -1.75
CA VAL A 91 2.65 9.76 -2.04
C VAL A 91 1.46 9.06 -2.68
N GLN A 92 1.70 8.38 -3.79
CA GLN A 92 0.70 7.53 -4.43
C GLN A 92 1.36 6.26 -4.95
N MET A 93 0.59 5.18 -5.03
CA MET A 93 0.97 4.08 -5.87
C MET A 93 1.00 4.50 -7.34
N SER A 94 1.94 3.94 -8.10
CA SER A 94 2.09 4.29 -9.51
C SER A 94 0.90 3.78 -10.32
N ALA A 95 0.36 4.58 -11.23
CA ALA A 95 -0.69 4.13 -12.15
C ALA A 95 -0.22 2.97 -13.06
N GLN A 96 1.10 2.81 -13.25
CA GLN A 96 1.69 1.70 -13.98
C GLN A 96 1.81 0.43 -13.14
N ALA A 97 1.68 0.54 -11.81
CA ALA A 97 1.63 -0.61 -10.94
C ALA A 97 0.21 -1.17 -10.97
N GLU A 98 0.04 -2.23 -11.75
CA GLU A 98 -1.17 -3.04 -11.71
C GLU A 98 -1.23 -3.78 -10.36
N VAL A 99 -2.22 -3.43 -9.54
CA VAL A 99 -2.43 -3.97 -8.20
C VAL A 99 -3.74 -4.71 -8.13
N TRP A 100 -3.66 -5.97 -7.76
CA TRP A 100 -4.81 -6.75 -7.34
C TRP A 100 -4.79 -6.92 -5.83
N THR A 101 -5.96 -6.78 -5.20
CA THR A 101 -6.14 -7.05 -3.77
C THR A 101 -7.34 -7.95 -3.53
N ASP A 102 -7.25 -8.84 -2.54
CA ASP A 102 -8.38 -9.67 -2.12
C ASP A 102 -9.55 -8.84 -1.56
N VAL A 103 -9.29 -7.67 -0.96
CA VAL A 103 -10.30 -6.71 -0.53
C VAL A 103 -11.08 -6.14 -1.72
N GLN A 104 -10.42 -5.76 -2.82
CA GLN A 104 -11.11 -5.30 -4.03
C GLN A 104 -11.93 -6.43 -4.66
N ALA A 105 -11.38 -7.64 -4.74
CA ALA A 105 -12.08 -8.82 -5.23
C ALA A 105 -13.34 -9.11 -4.39
N PHE A 106 -13.22 -9.06 -3.06
CA PHE A 106 -14.34 -9.26 -2.15
C PHE A 106 -15.41 -8.16 -2.29
N ARG A 107 -15.01 -6.89 -2.41
CA ARG A 107 -15.95 -5.78 -2.64
C ARG A 107 -16.71 -5.93 -3.96
N ALA A 108 -16.04 -6.36 -5.02
CA ALA A 108 -16.68 -6.61 -6.32
C ALA A 108 -17.75 -7.73 -6.20
N LEU A 109 -17.40 -8.85 -5.55
CA LEU A 109 -18.33 -9.96 -5.31
C LEU A 109 -19.54 -9.54 -4.46
N LEU A 110 -19.37 -8.66 -3.48
CA LEU A 110 -20.47 -8.12 -2.70
C LEU A 110 -21.41 -7.23 -3.51
N CYS A 111 -20.89 -6.46 -4.47
CA CYS A 111 -21.73 -5.67 -5.38
C CYS A 111 -22.53 -6.59 -6.32
N GLU A 112 -21.88 -7.58 -6.93
CA GLU A 112 -22.56 -8.55 -7.81
C GLU A 112 -23.63 -9.36 -7.07
N SER A 113 -23.38 -9.75 -5.82
CA SER A 113 -24.36 -10.46 -4.99
C SER A 113 -25.56 -9.59 -4.61
N ARG A 114 -25.42 -8.26 -4.56
CA ARG A 114 -26.54 -7.34 -4.30
C ARG A 114 -27.41 -7.11 -5.54
N GLU A 115 -26.82 -7.23 -6.72
CA GLU A 115 -27.53 -7.10 -8.00
C GLU A 115 -28.31 -8.37 -8.36
N HIS A 116 -27.84 -9.53 -7.90
CA HIS A 116 -28.60 -10.77 -7.96
C HIS A 116 -29.60 -10.85 -6.80
N ALA A 117 -30.77 -10.22 -6.97
CA ALA A 117 -31.92 -10.47 -6.10
C ALA A 117 -32.24 -11.98 -6.13
N HIS A 118 -31.97 -12.68 -5.02
CA HIS A 118 -32.49 -14.02 -4.77
C HIS A 118 -34.01 -13.92 -4.74
N THR A 119 -34.63 -14.16 -5.89
CA THR A 119 -36.07 -14.33 -6.06
C THR A 119 -36.41 -15.79 -5.81
#